data_AF-A0A0T9UI12-F1
#
_entry.id   AF-A0A0T9UI12-F1
#
_cell.length_a   1.000
_cell.length_b   1.000
_cell.length_c   1.000
_cell.angle_alpha   90.00
_cell.angle_beta   90.00
_cell.angle_gamma   90.00
#
_symmetry.space_group_name_H-M   'P 1'
#
loop_
_entity.id
_entity.type
_entity.pdbx_description
1 polymer ?
#
loop_
_entity_poly.entity_id
_entity_poly.type
_entity_poly.pdbx_seq_one_letter_code
_entity_poly.pdbx_strand_id
1 'polypeptide(L)' 'MRKSSQKELAQMGLQMLQTGKDRREVKRFFTAHRMKARLAVALLCKQEMVFIRAEQQWRQQQQ' A
#
# COMPACT_ATOMS: atom_id res chain seq x y z
N MET A 1 3.07 14.79 -17.23
CA MET A 1 2.90 14.07 -15.94
C MET A 1 4.25 13.85 -15.29
N ARG A 2 4.49 14.43 -14.10
CA ARG A 2 5.70 14.17 -13.31
C ARG A 2 5.66 12.70 -12.86
N LYS A 3 6.74 11.92 -13.01
CA LYS A 3 6.79 10.55 -12.51
C LYS A 3 6.78 10.61 -10.98
N SER A 4 5.77 10.03 -10.34
CA SER A 4 5.78 9.81 -8.89
C SER A 4 6.95 8.89 -8.52
N SER A 5 7.66 9.26 -7.47
CA SER A 5 8.70 8.45 -6.86
C SER A 5 8.10 7.18 -6.25
N GLN A 6 8.92 6.14 -6.09
CA GLN A 6 8.48 4.90 -5.45
C GLN A 6 8.02 5.14 -4.00
N LYS A 7 8.57 6.13 -3.31
CA LYS A 7 8.16 6.51 -1.94
C LYS A 7 6.75 7.11 -1.91
N GLU A 8 6.44 8.00 -2.85
CA GLU A 8 5.10 8.57 -2.99
C GLU A 8 4.08 7.49 -3.34
N LEU A 9 4.42 6.59 -4.28
CA LEU A 9 3.54 5.47 -4.62
C LEU A 9 3.31 4.55 -3.42
N ALA A 10 4.35 4.24 -2.64
CA ALA A 10 4.24 3.44 -1.42
C ALA A 10 3.26 4.07 -0.42
N GLN A 11 3.38 5.38 -0.18
CA GLN A 11 2.50 6.13 0.72
C GLN A 11 1.05 6.14 0.21
N MET A 12 0.83 6.39 -1.08
CA MET A 12 -0.50 6.34 -1.67
C MET A 12 -1.12 4.94 -1.59
N GLY A 13 -0.32 3.89 -1.82
CA GLY A 13 -0.78 2.52 -1.69
C GLY A 13 -1.19 2.16 -0.25
N LEU A 14 -0.46 2.64 0.75
CA LEU A 14 -0.86 2.50 2.16
C LEU A 14 -2.16 3.23 2.45
N GLN A 15 -2.30 4.47 1.99
CA GLN A 15 -3.53 5.25 2.16
C GLN A 15 -4.75 4.57 1.50
N MET A 16 -4.56 3.96 0.32
CA MET A 16 -5.60 3.17 -0.31
C MET A 16 -6.05 2.00 0.58
N LEU A 17 -5.11 1.24 1.15
CA LEU A 17 -5.44 0.15 2.08
C LEU A 17 -6.20 0.67 3.32
N GLN A 18 -5.73 1.78 3.90
CA GLN A 18 -6.37 2.41 5.07
C GLN A 18 -7.80 2.91 4.78
N THR A 19 -8.09 3.30 3.53
CA THR A 19 -9.43 3.71 3.09
C THR A 19 -10.31 2.55 2.63
N GLY A 20 -9.87 1.30 2.85
CA GLY A 20 -10.64 0.10 2.58
C GLY A 20 -10.52 -0.44 1.15
N LYS A 21 -9.57 0.05 0.34
CA LYS A 21 -9.33 -0.49 -0.99
C LYS A 21 -8.72 -1.89 -0.93
N ASP A 22 -9.18 -2.75 -1.83
CA ASP A 22 -8.70 -4.12 -1.84
C ASP A 22 -7.31 -4.27 -2.48
N ARG A 23 -6.70 -5.44 -2.25
CA ARG A 23 -5.38 -5.79 -2.79
C ARG A 23 -5.30 -5.65 -4.31
N ARG A 24 -6.37 -5.97 -5.04
CA ARG A 24 -6.41 -5.94 -6.50
C ARG A 24 -6.44 -4.49 -7.02
N GLU A 25 -7.19 -3.62 -6.37
CA GLU A 25 -7.24 -2.18 -6.66
C GLU A 25 -5.87 -1.54 -6.46
N VAL A 26 -5.20 -1.80 -5.33
CA VAL A 26 -3.88 -1.21 -5.04
C VAL A 26 -2.80 -1.75 -5.99
N LYS A 27 -2.84 -3.05 -6.33
CA LYS A 27 -1.94 -3.61 -7.36
C LYS A 27 -2.15 -2.93 -8.72
N ARG A 28 -3.42 -2.72 -9.13
CA ARG A 28 -3.75 -2.03 -10.39
C ARG A 28 -3.21 -0.61 -10.39
N PHE A 29 -3.36 0.13 -9.29
CA PHE A 29 -2.79 1.46 -9.10
C PHE A 29 -1.27 1.48 -9.34
N PHE A 30 -0.51 0.56 -8.74
CA PHE A 30 0.94 0.48 -8.97
C PHE A 30 1.29 0.17 -10.43
N THR A 31 0.58 -0.77 -11.06
CA THR A 31 0.84 -1.11 -12.47
C THR A 31 0.49 0.05 -13.41
N ALA A 32 -0.54 0.84 -13.10
CA ALA A 32 -0.90 2.05 -13.86
C ALA A 32 0.21 3.12 -13.79
N HIS A 33 0.96 3.15 -12.68
CA HIS A 33 2.16 3.99 -12.52
C HIS A 33 3.43 3.34 -13.08
N ARG A 34 3.29 2.42 -14.05
CA ARG A 34 4.37 1.73 -14.76
C ARG A 34 5.29 0.91 -13.85
N MET A 35 4.82 0.50 -12.67
CA MET A 35 5.56 -0.41 -11.81
C MET A 35 5.48 -1.83 -12.37
N LYS A 36 6.63 -2.51 -12.48
CA LYS A 36 6.69 -3.93 -12.87
C LYS A 36 5.85 -4.77 -11.90
N ALA A 37 5.11 -5.74 -12.42
CA ALA A 37 4.17 -6.54 -11.63
C ALA A 37 4.79 -7.19 -10.37
N ARG A 38 5.99 -7.76 -10.48
CA ARG A 38 6.72 -8.34 -9.33
C ARG A 38 7.02 -7.29 -8.26
N LEU A 39 7.46 -6.10 -8.66
CA LEU A 39 7.75 -5.00 -7.74
C LEU A 39 6.47 -4.45 -7.10
N ALA A 40 5.39 -4.33 -7.88
CA ALA A 40 4.08 -3.92 -7.38
C ALA A 40 3.56 -4.87 -6.28
N VAL A 41 3.70 -6.18 -6.48
CA VAL A 41 3.32 -7.18 -5.46
C VAL A 41 4.19 -7.06 -4.22
N ALA A 42 5.52 -6.96 -4.38
CA ALA A 42 6.43 -6.82 -3.24
C ALA A 42 6.16 -5.54 -2.43
N LEU A 43 5.91 -4.43 -3.11
CA LEU A 43 5.58 -3.16 -2.46
C LEU A 43 4.22 -3.21 -1.76
N LEU A 44 3.22 -3.84 -2.39
CA LEU A 44 1.90 -4.06 -1.81
C LEU A 44 1.96 -4.87 -0.51
N CYS A 45 2.65 -6.01 -0.52
CA CYS A 45 2.82 -6.82 0.70
C CYS A 45 3.50 -6.02 1.83
N LYS A 46 4.45 -5.13 1.51
CA LYS A 46 5.06 -4.24 2.51
C LYS A 46 4.03 -3.28 3.10
N GLN A 47 3.18 -2.66 2.28
CA GLN A 47 2.16 -1.74 2.79
C GLN A 47 1.07 -2.45 3.60
N GLU A 48 0.67 -3.66 3.19
CA GLU A 48 -0.26 -4.48 3.99
C GLU A 48 0.31 -4.81 5.37
N MET A 49 1.61 -5.15 5.46
CA MET A 49 2.26 -5.39 6.75
C MET A 49 2.30 -4.14 7.63
N VAL A 50 2.50 -2.97 7.04
CA VAL A 50 2.43 -1.70 7.79
C VAL A 50 1.01 -1.47 8.31
N PHE A 51 0.00 -1.66 7.46
CA PHE A 51 -1.41 -1.52 7.84
C PHE A 51 -1.80 -2.48 8.97
N ILE A 52 -1.48 -3.77 8.84
CA ILE A 52 -1.80 -4.80 9.84
C ILE A 52 -1.11 -4.51 11.18
N ARG A 53 0.16 -4.09 11.17
CA ARG A 53 0.88 -3.75 12.41
C ARG A 53 0.26 -2.53 13.10
N ALA A 54 -0.14 -1.51 12.33
CA ALA A 54 -0.81 -0.34 12.89
C ALA A 54 -2.16 -0.71 13.51
N GLU A 55 -2.93 -1.59 12.85
CA GLU A 55 -4.19 -2.10 13.39
C GLU A 55 -3.99 -2.90 14.69
N GLN A 56 -2.98 -3.78 14.72
CA GLN A 56 -2.64 -4.55 15.92
C GLN A 56 -2.23 -3.65 17.08
N GLN A 57 -1.39 -2.65 16.83
CA GLN A 57 -0.98 -1.67 17.83
C GLN A 57 -2.18 -0.88 18.37
N TRP A 58 -3.09 -0.44 17.49
CA TRP A 58 -4.31 0.25 17.90
C TRP A 58 -5.19 -0.63 18.78
N ARG A 59 -5.39 -1.91 18.43
CA ARG A 59 -6.14 -2.87 19.24
C ARG A 59 -5.51 -3.10 20.61
N GLN A 60 -4.18 -3.15 20.70
CA GLN A 60 -3.45 -3.31 21.97
C GLN A 60 -3.58 -2.10 22.89
N GLN A 61 -3.67 -0.88 22.35
CA GLN A 61 -3.85 0.34 23.16
C GLN A 61 -5.27 0.51 23.73
N GLN A 62 -6.24 -0.26 23.23
CA GLN A 62 -7.64 -0.24 23.67
C GLN A 62 -7.94 -1.33 24.71
N GLN A 63 -6.95 -2.16 25.07
CA GLN A 63 -7.01 -3.17 26.13
C GLN A 63 -6.28 -2.67 27.38
#